data_AF-A0A956GCM5-F1
#
_entry.id   AF-A0A956GCM5-F1
#
_cell.length_a   1.000
_cell.length_b   1.000
_cell.length_c   1.000
_cell.angle_alpha   90.00
_cell.angle_beta   90.00
_cell.angle_gamma   90.00
#
_symmetry.space_group_name_H-M   'P 1'
#
loop_
_entity.id
_entity.type
_entity.pdbx_description
1 polymer ?
#
loop_
_entity_poly.entity_id
_entity_poly.type
_entity_poly.pdbx_seq_one_letter_code
_entity_poly.pdbx_strand_id
1 'polypeptide(L)' 'MAQAVIKSFKKEQGFGYIDHPEHGDLLFDFEACNFEPEVGDVVEVTQIGKRYDGSPKAKAVICPSKPPKK' A
#
# COMPACT_ATOMS: atom_id res chain seq x y z
N MET A 1 -10.57 3.63 8.83
CA MET A 1 -10.21 2.54 7.91
C MET A 1 -10.51 3.07 6.53
N ALA A 2 -9.49 3.57 5.85
CA ALA A 2 -9.65 4.22 4.56
C ALA A 2 -9.27 3.22 3.46
N GLN A 3 -10.23 2.95 2.59
CA GLN A 3 -10.01 2.18 1.38
C GLN A 3 -9.22 3.05 0.40
N ALA A 4 -8.19 2.46 -0.17
CA ALA A 4 -7.27 3.08 -1.08
C ALA A 4 -7.04 2.13 -2.27
N VAL A 5 -6.56 2.64 -3.40
CA VAL A 5 -6.42 1.82 -4.62
C VAL A 5 -4.97 1.77 -5.04
N ILE A 6 -4.47 0.59 -5.40
CA ILE A 6 -3.12 0.48 -5.93
C ILE A 6 -3.09 1.11 -7.32
N LYS A 7 -2.39 2.24 -7.43
CA LYS A 7 -2.23 2.99 -8.67
C LYS A 7 -1.14 2.41 -9.55
N SER A 8 -0.05 1.94 -8.92
CA SER A 8 1.08 1.34 -9.61
C SER A 8 1.85 0.44 -8.66
N PHE A 9 2.26 -0.73 -9.13
CA PHE A 9 3.11 -1.63 -8.35
C PHE A 9 4.28 -2.11 -9.21
N LYS A 10 5.50 -1.95 -8.70
CA LYS A 10 6.74 -2.38 -9.35
C LYS A 10 7.32 -3.57 -8.59
N LYS A 11 6.89 -4.78 -8.97
CA LYS A 11 7.35 -6.04 -8.36
C LYS A 11 8.87 -6.20 -8.38
N GLU A 12 9.52 -5.76 -9.45
CA GLU A 12 10.99 -5.80 -9.59
C GLU A 12 11.73 -4.93 -8.57
N GLN A 13 11.12 -3.81 -8.16
CA GLN A 13 11.72 -2.89 -7.19
C GLN A 13 11.21 -3.12 -5.76
N GLY A 14 10.16 -3.93 -5.59
CA GLY A 14 9.58 -4.24 -4.29
C GLY A 14 8.78 -3.08 -3.67
N PHE A 15 8.36 -2.08 -4.45
CA PHE A 15 7.53 -0.98 -3.97
C PHE A 15 6.41 -0.61 -4.94
N GLY A 16 5.44 0.13 -4.47
CA GLY A 16 4.36 0.68 -5.27
C GLY A 16 3.78 1.96 -4.69
N TYR A 17 2.77 2.47 -5.38
CA TYR A 17 1.99 3.64 -5.01
C TYR A 17 0.53 3.27 -4.85
N ILE A 18 -0.05 3.71 -3.76
CA ILE A 18 -1.46 3.59 -3.41
C ILE A 18 -2.07 4.99 -3.47
N ASP A 19 -3.17 5.14 -4.18
CA ASP A 19 -3.99 6.33 -4.21
C ASP A 19 -4.93 6.30 -2.99
N HIS A 20 -4.61 7.09 -1.96
CA HIS A 20 -5.38 7.17 -0.73
C HIS A 20 -6.28 8.41 -0.77
N PRO A 21 -7.60 8.29 -0.51
CA PRO A 21 -8.54 9.40 -0.66
C PRO A 21 -8.23 10.60 0.26
N GLU A 22 -7.74 10.33 1.47
CA GLU A 22 -7.42 11.39 2.45
C GLU A 22 -5.97 11.91 2.39
N HIS A 23 -5.03 11.09 1.91
CA HIS A 23 -3.58 11.37 2.01
C HIS A 23 -2.89 11.51 0.63
N GLY A 24 -3.61 11.24 -0.46
CA GLY A 24 -3.06 11.21 -1.82
C GLY A 24 -2.21 9.98 -2.09
N ASP A 25 -1.21 10.13 -2.95
CA ASP A 25 -0.29 9.05 -3.32
C ASP A 25 0.62 8.65 -2.14
N LEU A 26 0.33 7.50 -1.56
CA LEU A 26 1.14 6.86 -0.53
C LEU A 26 2.06 5.83 -1.15
N LEU A 27 3.36 5.94 -0.87
CA LEU A 27 4.30 4.89 -1.22
C LEU A 27 4.15 3.72 -0.23
N PHE A 28 4.15 2.50 -0.74
CA PHE A 28 4.18 1.29 0.07
C PHE A 28 5.29 0.36 -0.44
N ASP A 29 5.83 -0.45 0.47
CA ASP A 29 6.80 -1.47 0.14
C ASP A 29 6.11 -2.84 0.18
N PHE A 30 6.54 -3.78 -0.66
CA PHE A 30 5.97 -5.11 -0.75
C PHE A 30 6.05 -5.86 0.59
N GLU A 31 7.10 -5.62 1.38
CA GLU A 31 7.24 -6.19 2.73
C GLU A 31 6.19 -5.67 3.72
N ALA A 32 5.61 -4.50 3.46
CA ALA A 32 4.52 -3.94 4.27
C ALA A 32 3.14 -4.49 3.86
N CYS A 33 3.06 -5.18 2.72
CA CYS A 33 1.86 -5.83 2.25
C CYS A 33 1.81 -7.27 2.74
N ASN A 34 0.72 -7.63 3.40
CA ASN A 34 0.47 -9.03 3.74
C ASN A 34 -0.17 -9.80 2.57
N PHE A 35 -0.09 -9.33 1.34
CA PHE A 35 -0.73 -9.95 0.17
C PHE A 35 0.11 -9.66 -1.08
N GLU A 36 -0.31 -10.16 -2.23
CA GLU A 36 0.34 -9.83 -3.50
C GLU A 36 -0.36 -8.63 -4.18
N PRO A 37 0.17 -7.40 -4.04
CA PRO A 37 -0.43 -6.19 -4.60
C PRO A 37 -0.46 -6.22 -6.13
N GLU A 38 -1.59 -5.82 -6.70
CA GLU A 38 -1.78 -5.65 -8.13
C GLU A 38 -2.41 -4.29 -8.43
N VAL A 39 -2.13 -3.73 -9.59
CA VAL A 39 -2.69 -2.44 -10.01
C VAL A 39 -4.21 -2.56 -10.13
N GLY A 40 -4.94 -1.66 -9.48
CA GLY A 40 -6.40 -1.68 -9.41
C GLY A 40 -6.99 -2.43 -8.21
N ASP A 41 -6.16 -3.07 -7.37
CA ASP A 41 -6.65 -3.64 -6.11
C ASP A 41 -7.13 -2.53 -5.17
N VAL A 42 -8.29 -2.74 -4.59
CA VAL A 42 -8.78 -1.98 -3.45
C VAL A 42 -8.16 -2.56 -2.19
N VAL A 43 -7.41 -1.74 -1.48
CA VAL A 43 -6.63 -2.10 -0.31
C VAL A 43 -6.98 -1.17 0.83
N GLU A 44 -6.79 -1.63 2.06
CA GLU A 44 -7.01 -0.84 3.25
C GLU A 44 -5.67 -0.56 3.92
N VAL A 45 -5.39 0.72 4.13
CA VAL A 45 -4.16 1.14 4.81
C VAL A 45 -4.45 1.24 6.30
N THR A 46 -3.91 0.29 7.07
CA THR A 46 -4.11 0.23 8.52
C THR A 46 -3.09 1.06 9.27
N GLN A 47 -1.89 1.24 8.69
CA GLN A 47 -0.83 2.02 9.31
C GLN A 47 -0.10 2.89 8.29
N ILE A 48 -0.12 4.20 8.52
CA ILE A 48 0.66 5.18 7.76
C ILE A 48 1.81 5.65 8.65
N GLY A 49 3.03 5.47 8.16
CA GLY A 49 4.24 6.02 8.76
C GLY A 49 4.78 7.20 7.96
N LYS A 50 5.86 7.77 8.46
CA LYS A 50 6.68 8.72 7.73
C LYS A 50 8.03 8.06 7.43
N ARG A 51 8.53 8.22 6.20
CA ARG A 51 9.92 7.91 5.88
C ARG A 51 10.85 8.87 6.62
N TYR A 52 12.14 8.53 6.67
CA TYR A 52 13.20 9.40 7.18
C TYR A 52 13.20 10.78 6.48
N ASP A 53 12.77 10.81 5.22
CA ASP A 53 12.66 11.99 4.37
C ASP A 53 11.41 12.84 4.64
N GLY A 54 10.52 12.43 5.56
CA GLY A 54 9.26 13.13 5.86
C GLY A 54 8.09 12.76 4.93
N SER A 55 8.36 12.09 3.82
CA SER A 55 7.34 11.57 2.89
C SER A 55 6.43 10.51 3.55
N PRO A 56 5.12 10.54 3.31
CA PRO A 56 4.18 9.58 3.88
C PRO A 56 4.35 8.19 3.23
N LYS A 57 4.35 7.14 4.05
CA LYS A 57 4.56 5.75 3.62
C LYS A 57 3.55 4.83 4.29
N ALA A 58 2.89 3.98 3.53
CA ALA A 58 2.07 2.92 4.10
C ALA A 58 2.98 1.86 4.73
N LYS A 59 2.83 1.65 6.04
CA LYS A 59 3.57 0.66 6.84
C LYS A 59 2.84 -0.68 6.92
N ALA A 60 1.52 -0.67 6.82
CA ALA A 60 0.71 -1.87 6.81
C ALA A 60 -0.45 -1.67 5.84
N VAL A 61 -0.52 -2.57 4.86
CA VAL A 61 -1.57 -2.58 3.85
C VAL A 61 -2.18 -3.98 3.87
N ILE A 62 -3.50 -4.03 3.94
CA ILE A 62 -4.29 -5.26 3.82
C ILE A 62 -5.16 -5.16 2.58
N CYS A 63 -5.43 -6.28 1.92
CA CYS A 63 -6.38 -6.32 0.83
C CYS A 63 -7.59 -7.16 1.28
N PRO A 64 -8.80 -6.60 1.38
CA PRO A 64 -9.98 -7.38 1.75
C PRO A 64 -10.31 -8.45 0.69
N SER A 65 -9.92 -8.23 -0.57
CA SER A 65 -10.18 -9.15 -1.68
C SER A 65 -9.19 -10.30 -1.79
N LYS A 66 -8.00 -10.19 -1.18
CA LYS A 66 -6.93 -11.19 -1.30
C LYS A 66 -6.61 -11.80 0.06
N PRO A 67 -6.46 -13.13 0.16
CA PRO A 67 -6.07 -13.75 1.42
C PRO A 67 -4.67 -13.27 1.82
N PRO A 68 -4.42 -13.10 3.13
CA PRO A 68 -3.09 -12.77 3.61
C PRO A 68 -2.09 -13.87 3.26
N LYS A 69 -0.86 -13.48 2.91
CA LYS A 69 0.27 -14.40 2.74
C LYS A 69 0.52 -15.08 4.08
N LYS A 70 0.60 -16.41 4.03
CA LYS A 70 0.74 -17.29 5.18
C LYS A 70 2.20 -17.45 5.57
#